data_AF-A0A6M5UIQ0-F1
#
_entry.id   AF-A0A6M5UIQ0-F1
#
_cell.length_a   1.000
_cell.length_b   1.000
_cell.length_c   1.000
_cell.angle_alpha   90.00
_cell.angle_beta   90.00
_cell.angle_gamma   90.00
#
_symmetry.space_group_name_H-M   'P 1'
#
loop_
_entity.id
_entity.type
_entity.pdbx_description
1 polymer ?
#
loop_
_entity_poly.entity_id
_entity_poly.type
_entity_poly.pdbx_seq_one_letter_code
_entity_poly.pdbx_strand_id
1 'polypeptide(L)'
;MTAYVRPPLPRQVFHDDAGDPFEYGGRWDHLDGPPEDTYSVDSHPERFAPLIDVVDALLRHLVTTYAVTVEDVRLRSVELTAHTPGAPAHPVLAGVRNVGTDAVRAVRAVRVTPSSDAAAPLTLLVTEYPSVVVRAGVLHEDTFPSCGCDACDDTAESAAQSLEDLVLGVAEGRFSEALRRALPGRREWWVAHRLDLPDDGYRSGEGRTRLPGAAGQQARRRLAAVPGGRWRPWPVSA
;
A
#
# COMPACT_ATOMS: atom_id res chain seq x y z
N MET A 1 7.93 11.33 -21.99
CA MET A 1 7.07 10.69 -20.97
C MET A 1 6.43 11.80 -20.16
N THR A 2 5.10 11.81 -20.06
CA THR A 2 4.38 12.84 -19.30
C THR A 2 4.52 12.52 -17.82
N ALA A 3 4.89 13.52 -17.01
CA ALA A 3 4.92 13.36 -15.56
C ALA A 3 3.53 12.96 -15.03
N TYR A 4 3.51 12.14 -13.99
CA TYR A 4 2.28 11.89 -13.23
C TYR A 4 1.73 13.22 -12.68
N VAL A 5 0.41 13.37 -12.70
CA VAL A 5 -0.29 14.51 -12.12
C VAL A 5 -1.37 13.98 -11.20
N ARG A 6 -1.27 14.34 -9.91
CA ARG A 6 -2.28 13.99 -8.91
C ARG A 6 -3.62 14.67 -9.24
N PRO A 7 -4.76 13.96 -9.16
CA PRO A 7 -6.06 14.59 -9.23
C PRO A 7 -6.26 15.56 -8.05
N PRO A 8 -7.07 16.62 -8.21
CA PRO A 8 -7.31 17.55 -7.11
C PRO A 8 -7.95 16.83 -5.92
N LEU A 9 -7.37 16.99 -4.73
CA LEU A 9 -8.01 16.54 -3.48
C LEU A 9 -8.81 17.71 -2.90
N PRO A 10 -10.13 17.57 -2.73
CA PRO A 10 -10.94 18.64 -2.19
C PRO A 10 -10.57 18.92 -0.74
N ARG A 11 -10.56 20.20 -0.34
CA ARG A 11 -10.53 20.58 1.07
C ARG A 11 -11.82 20.09 1.73
N GLN A 12 -11.69 19.38 2.85
CA GLN A 12 -12.82 18.80 3.58
C GLN A 12 -12.90 19.42 4.97
N VAL A 13 -14.09 19.89 5.34
CA VAL A 13 -14.40 20.46 6.66
C VAL A 13 -15.37 19.53 7.36
N PHE A 14 -15.03 19.12 8.57
CA PHE A 14 -15.81 18.26 9.44
C PHE A 14 -16.32 19.05 10.64
N HIS A 15 -17.22 18.47 11.42
CA HIS A 15 -17.78 19.13 12.61
C HIS A 15 -17.69 18.16 13.78
N ASP A 16 -17.29 18.67 14.95
CA ASP A 16 -17.25 17.88 16.18
C ASP A 16 -18.64 17.73 16.82
N ASP A 17 -18.69 17.09 17.99
CA ASP A 17 -19.94 16.88 18.73
C ASP A 17 -20.62 18.19 19.19
N ALA A 18 -19.86 19.29 19.31
CA ALA A 18 -20.39 20.62 19.60
C ALA A 18 -20.88 21.35 18.33
N GLY A 19 -20.59 20.81 17.15
CA GLY A 19 -20.88 21.40 15.86
C GLY A 19 -19.83 22.43 15.41
N ASP A 20 -18.67 22.47 16.06
CA ASP A 20 -17.59 23.36 15.67
C ASP A 20 -16.81 22.79 14.47
N PRO A 21 -16.53 23.60 13.44
CA PRO A 21 -15.87 23.11 12.23
C PRO A 21 -14.37 22.89 12.46
N PHE A 22 -13.84 21.80 11.90
CA PHE A 22 -12.42 21.50 11.92
C PHE A 22 -11.95 20.83 10.62
N GLU A 23 -10.63 20.76 10.44
CA GLU A 23 -9.96 20.04 9.35
C GLU A 23 -8.93 19.09 9.94
N TYR A 24 -8.69 17.97 9.27
CA TYR A 24 -7.61 17.05 9.64
C TYR A 24 -6.25 17.61 9.23
N GLY A 25 -5.19 17.17 9.92
CA GLY A 25 -3.78 17.46 9.58
C GLY A 25 -3.12 18.56 10.43
N GLY A 26 -3.74 18.95 11.53
CA GLY A 26 -3.25 19.98 12.46
C GLY A 26 -4.18 20.25 13.65
N ARG A 27 -5.16 19.37 13.90
CA ARG A 27 -6.11 19.48 15.01
C ARG A 27 -5.40 19.53 16.35
N TRP A 28 -4.29 18.82 16.49
CA TRP A 28 -3.61 18.60 17.76
C TRP A 28 -2.35 19.47 17.93
N ASP A 29 -2.01 20.32 16.97
CA ASP A 29 -0.77 21.14 16.97
C ASP A 29 -0.64 22.07 18.18
N HIS A 30 -1.76 22.40 18.81
CA HIS A 30 -1.84 23.27 19.98
C HIS A 30 -1.81 22.52 21.32
N LEU A 31 -1.76 21.18 21.28
CA LEU A 31 -1.74 20.30 22.45
C LEU A 31 -0.42 19.50 22.51
N ASP A 32 -0.13 18.90 23.66
CA ASP A 32 0.98 17.95 23.83
C ASP A 32 0.56 16.53 23.38
N GLY A 33 0.08 16.45 22.13
CA GLY A 33 -0.46 15.25 21.51
C GLY A 33 -2.00 15.18 21.48
N PRO A 34 -2.54 14.20 20.72
CA PRO A 34 -3.98 13.99 20.61
C PRO A 34 -4.58 13.52 21.94
N PRO A 35 -5.83 13.92 22.26
CA PRO A 35 -6.56 13.39 23.41
C PRO A 35 -6.68 11.86 23.39
N GLU A 36 -6.54 11.21 24.56
CA GLU A 36 -6.53 9.74 24.67
C GLU A 36 -7.79 9.06 24.11
N ASP A 37 -8.95 9.71 24.20
CA ASP A 37 -10.22 9.22 23.69
C ASP A 37 -10.35 9.29 22.15
N THR A 38 -9.39 9.91 21.46
CA THR A 38 -9.35 9.94 19.98
C THR A 38 -8.57 8.76 19.37
N TYR A 39 -7.86 7.98 20.21
CA TYR A 39 -7.15 6.80 19.74
C TYR A 39 -8.12 5.66 19.42
N SER A 40 -7.90 5.00 18.28
CA SER A 40 -8.77 3.93 17.76
C SER A 40 -10.22 4.34 17.47
N VAL A 41 -10.52 5.64 17.53
CA VAL A 41 -11.80 6.22 17.08
C VAL A 41 -11.61 6.70 15.65
N ASP A 42 -12.53 6.35 14.76
CA ASP A 42 -12.52 6.81 13.37
C ASP A 42 -13.88 7.39 13.02
N SER A 43 -13.99 8.71 13.16
CA SER A 43 -15.27 9.42 13.00
C SER A 43 -15.58 9.73 11.54
N HIS A 44 -14.54 9.93 10.72
CA HIS A 44 -14.67 10.40 9.34
C HIS A 44 -13.84 9.58 8.35
N PRO A 45 -14.10 8.27 8.18
CA PRO A 45 -13.38 7.45 7.21
C PRO A 45 -13.57 7.96 5.78
N GLU A 46 -14.70 8.61 5.47
CA GLU A 46 -14.98 9.22 4.17
C GLU A 46 -13.95 10.28 3.74
N ARG A 47 -13.13 10.79 4.67
CA ARG A 47 -12.02 11.70 4.34
C ARG A 47 -11.00 11.07 3.39
N PHE A 48 -10.88 9.75 3.35
CA PHE A 48 -9.94 9.07 2.45
C PHE A 48 -10.55 8.66 1.11
N ALA A 49 -11.85 8.90 0.87
CA ALA A 49 -12.52 8.59 -0.41
C ALA A 49 -11.77 9.10 -1.66
N PRO A 50 -11.14 10.29 -1.66
CA PRO A 50 -10.35 10.77 -2.80
C PRO A 50 -9.15 9.89 -3.20
N LEU A 51 -8.67 8.99 -2.32
CA LEU A 51 -7.59 8.05 -2.67
C LEU A 51 -7.95 7.14 -3.84
N ILE A 52 -9.24 6.88 -4.06
CA ILE A 52 -9.71 6.06 -5.18
C ILE A 52 -9.41 6.76 -6.52
N ASP A 53 -9.59 8.08 -6.58
CA ASP A 53 -9.25 8.87 -7.77
C ASP A 53 -7.74 8.92 -8.01
N VAL A 54 -6.95 8.99 -6.93
CA VAL A 54 -5.48 8.91 -6.97
C VAL A 54 -5.03 7.55 -7.52
N VAL A 55 -5.64 6.44 -7.07
CA VAL A 55 -5.38 5.10 -7.62
C VAL A 55 -5.66 5.06 -9.13
N ASP A 56 -6.78 5.61 -9.58
CA ASP A 56 -7.12 5.64 -11.00
C ASP A 56 -6.13 6.50 -11.82
N ALA A 57 -5.67 7.62 -11.28
CA ALA A 57 -4.66 8.45 -11.91
C ALA A 57 -3.30 7.74 -11.99
N LEU A 58 -2.88 7.07 -10.91
CA LEU A 58 -1.66 6.27 -10.87
C LEU A 58 -1.72 5.13 -11.89
N LEU A 59 -2.79 4.34 -11.90
CA LEU A 59 -2.97 3.24 -12.84
C LEU A 59 -2.93 3.72 -14.30
N ARG A 60 -3.61 4.83 -14.60
CA ARG A 60 -3.57 5.45 -15.94
C ARG A 60 -2.15 5.85 -16.30
N HIS A 61 -1.43 6.53 -15.41
CA HIS A 61 -0.05 6.90 -15.63
C HIS A 61 0.84 5.66 -15.88
N LEU A 62 0.74 4.63 -15.04
CA LEU A 62 1.53 3.42 -15.17
C LEU A 62 1.30 2.71 -16.51
N VAL A 63 0.04 2.54 -16.93
CA VAL A 63 -0.32 1.89 -18.20
C VAL A 63 0.15 2.69 -19.41
N THR A 64 0.05 4.02 -19.35
CA THR A 64 0.51 4.88 -20.46
C THR A 64 2.02 4.97 -20.57
N THR A 65 2.74 4.76 -19.47
CA THR A 65 4.18 5.05 -19.36
C THR A 65 5.04 3.80 -19.48
N TYR A 66 4.56 2.65 -18.98
CA TYR A 66 5.36 1.43 -18.83
C TYR A 66 4.74 0.25 -19.58
N ALA A 67 5.60 -0.63 -20.08
CA ALA A 67 5.23 -1.88 -20.72
C ALA A 67 4.76 -2.89 -19.66
N VAL A 68 3.47 -2.82 -19.35
CA VAL A 68 2.80 -3.61 -18.29
C VAL A 68 1.56 -4.33 -18.82
N THR A 69 1.21 -5.43 -18.17
CA THR A 69 -0.13 -6.04 -18.27
C THR A 69 -0.92 -5.75 -17.00
N VAL A 70 -2.20 -5.44 -17.15
CA VAL A 70 -3.10 -5.12 -16.03
C VAL A 70 -4.25 -6.13 -15.95
N GLU A 71 -4.44 -6.68 -14.77
CA GLU A 71 -5.63 -7.44 -14.38
C GLU A 71 -6.44 -6.57 -13.41
N ASP A 72 -7.52 -5.96 -13.89
CA ASP A 72 -8.41 -5.09 -13.10
C ASP A 72 -9.72 -5.83 -12.79
N VAL A 73 -9.93 -6.15 -11.52
CA VAL A 73 -11.07 -6.93 -11.04
C VAL A 73 -11.93 -6.07 -10.14
N ARG A 74 -13.19 -5.86 -10.56
CA ARG A 74 -14.23 -5.34 -9.68
C ARG A 74 -14.76 -6.45 -8.78
N LEU A 75 -14.56 -6.30 -7.49
CA LEU A 75 -15.00 -7.25 -6.47
C LEU A 75 -16.39 -6.82 -6.00
N ARG A 76 -17.35 -7.76 -5.94
CA ARG A 76 -18.71 -7.50 -5.45
C ARG A 76 -18.75 -7.42 -3.93
N SER A 77 -17.93 -6.55 -3.35
CA SER A 77 -17.77 -6.38 -1.91
C SER A 77 -17.41 -7.70 -1.19
N VAL A 78 -16.20 -8.18 -1.48
CA VAL A 78 -15.67 -9.45 -0.96
C VAL A 78 -15.21 -9.25 0.48
N GLU A 79 -15.78 -10.02 1.40
CA GLU A 79 -15.39 -10.00 2.80
C GLU A 79 -13.98 -10.58 3.02
N LEU A 80 -13.14 -9.84 3.74
CA LEU A 80 -11.74 -10.19 3.95
C LEU A 80 -11.46 -10.86 5.29
N THR A 81 -12.48 -11.05 6.15
CA THR A 81 -12.33 -11.66 7.49
C THR A 81 -11.65 -13.04 7.46
N ALA A 82 -11.98 -13.87 6.47
CA ALA A 82 -11.38 -15.19 6.28
C ALA A 82 -10.18 -15.20 5.31
N HIS A 83 -9.77 -14.04 4.79
CA HIS A 83 -8.70 -13.93 3.81
C HIS A 83 -7.38 -14.36 4.44
N THR A 84 -6.70 -15.30 3.79
CA THR A 84 -5.30 -15.60 4.10
C THR A 84 -4.49 -15.74 2.82
N PRO A 85 -3.15 -15.61 2.88
CA PRO A 85 -2.32 -15.78 1.69
C PRO A 85 -2.43 -17.18 1.07
N GLY A 86 -2.76 -18.19 1.86
CA GLY A 86 -2.92 -19.60 1.43
C GLY A 86 -4.36 -19.98 1.06
N ALA A 87 -5.35 -19.19 1.48
CA ALA A 87 -6.75 -19.33 1.12
C ALA A 87 -7.31 -17.92 0.84
N PRO A 88 -6.97 -17.34 -0.31
CA PRO A 88 -7.37 -15.97 -0.61
C PRO A 88 -8.86 -15.92 -0.94
N ALA A 89 -9.54 -14.88 -0.43
CA ALA A 89 -10.95 -14.63 -0.70
C ALA A 89 -11.28 -14.44 -2.21
N HIS A 90 -10.27 -14.09 -3.02
CA HIS A 90 -10.36 -14.06 -4.49
C HIS A 90 -8.97 -14.35 -5.10
N PRO A 91 -8.85 -15.03 -6.26
CA PRO A 91 -7.56 -15.35 -6.89
C PRO A 91 -6.61 -14.15 -7.09
N VAL A 92 -7.14 -12.98 -7.47
CA VAL A 92 -6.33 -11.75 -7.63
C VAL A 92 -5.62 -11.31 -6.34
N LEU A 93 -6.20 -11.67 -5.18
CA LEU A 93 -5.65 -11.37 -3.86
C LEU A 93 -4.65 -12.43 -3.39
N ALA A 94 -4.36 -13.45 -4.20
CA ALA A 94 -3.40 -14.49 -3.84
C ALA A 94 -2.04 -13.88 -3.48
N GLY A 95 -1.57 -14.22 -2.28
CA GLY A 95 -0.32 -13.71 -1.72
C GLY A 95 -0.47 -12.46 -0.87
N VAL A 96 -1.50 -11.63 -1.07
CA VAL A 96 -1.78 -10.47 -0.19
C VAL A 96 -1.96 -10.98 1.24
N ARG A 97 -1.41 -10.29 2.24
CA ARG A 97 -1.39 -10.74 3.64
C ARG A 97 -2.08 -9.77 4.59
N ASN A 98 -1.81 -8.49 4.42
CA ASN A 98 -2.29 -7.41 5.27
C ASN A 98 -3.47 -6.72 4.56
N VAL A 99 -4.69 -7.14 4.85
CA VAL A 99 -5.91 -6.56 4.26
C VAL A 99 -6.78 -5.81 5.27
N GLY A 100 -6.15 -5.33 6.36
CA GLY A 100 -6.84 -4.78 7.53
C GLY A 100 -7.46 -5.87 8.42
N THR A 101 -7.89 -5.50 9.62
CA THR A 101 -8.62 -6.38 10.54
C THR A 101 -10.06 -5.90 10.68
N ASP A 102 -10.97 -6.87 10.85
CA ASP A 102 -12.41 -6.77 11.11
C ASP A 102 -13.28 -6.06 10.06
N ALA A 103 -14.23 -6.82 9.49
CA ALA A 103 -15.31 -6.37 8.60
C ALA A 103 -14.92 -5.62 7.31
N VAL A 104 -13.63 -5.49 7.00
CA VAL A 104 -13.16 -4.86 5.76
C VAL A 104 -13.62 -5.68 4.54
N ARG A 105 -14.25 -4.99 3.59
CA ARG A 105 -14.69 -5.56 2.31
C ARG A 105 -13.88 -4.96 1.17
N ALA A 106 -13.36 -5.82 0.30
CA ALA A 106 -12.67 -5.43 -0.91
C ALA A 106 -13.66 -5.14 -2.04
N VAL A 107 -13.52 -3.99 -2.70
CA VAL A 107 -14.39 -3.58 -3.82
C VAL A 107 -13.69 -3.61 -5.17
N ARG A 108 -12.36 -3.50 -5.19
CA ARG A 108 -11.57 -3.59 -6.42
C ARG A 108 -10.17 -4.06 -6.12
N ALA A 109 -9.60 -4.85 -7.02
CA ALA A 109 -8.21 -5.23 -6.97
C ALA A 109 -7.60 -5.12 -8.36
N VAL A 110 -6.43 -4.51 -8.44
CA VAL A 110 -5.70 -4.30 -9.70
C VAL A 110 -4.30 -4.84 -9.56
N ARG A 111 -3.96 -5.83 -10.36
CA ARG A 111 -2.58 -6.35 -10.47
C ARG A 111 -1.92 -5.78 -11.70
N VAL A 112 -0.81 -5.09 -11.50
CA VAL A 112 0.03 -4.52 -12.56
C VAL A 112 1.32 -5.31 -12.62
N THR A 113 1.54 -5.99 -13.74
CA THR A 113 2.72 -6.84 -13.96
C THR A 113 3.60 -6.23 -15.05
N PRO A 114 4.83 -5.78 -14.73
CA PRO A 114 5.76 -5.29 -15.74
C PRO A 114 6.23 -6.43 -16.65
N SER A 115 6.56 -6.11 -17.89
CA SER A 115 7.06 -7.07 -18.89
C SER A 115 8.42 -7.70 -18.56
N SER A 116 9.12 -7.14 -17.56
CA SER A 116 10.40 -7.64 -17.07
C SER A 116 10.24 -8.31 -15.72
N ASP A 117 10.66 -9.56 -15.61
CA ASP A 117 10.74 -10.28 -14.34
C ASP A 117 11.78 -9.69 -13.37
N ALA A 118 12.65 -8.77 -13.80
CA ALA A 118 13.55 -8.09 -12.87
C ALA A 118 12.90 -6.86 -12.20
N ALA A 119 11.69 -6.48 -12.60
CA ALA A 119 10.92 -5.38 -12.04
C ALA A 119 9.85 -5.90 -11.06
N ALA A 120 9.58 -5.14 -9.99
CA ALA A 120 8.59 -5.50 -8.98
C ALA A 120 7.17 -5.30 -9.52
N PRO A 121 6.28 -6.32 -9.49
CA PRO A 121 4.86 -6.11 -9.74
C PRO A 121 4.20 -5.31 -8.61
N LEU A 122 3.05 -4.73 -8.91
CA LEU A 122 2.17 -4.08 -7.93
C LEU A 122 0.82 -4.79 -7.87
N THR A 123 0.23 -4.90 -6.69
CA THR A 123 -1.20 -5.20 -6.52
C THR A 123 -1.81 -4.14 -5.63
N LEU A 124 -2.79 -3.41 -6.16
CA LEU A 124 -3.54 -2.38 -5.45
C LEU A 124 -4.92 -2.93 -5.12
N LEU A 125 -5.30 -2.92 -3.84
CA LEU A 125 -6.58 -3.37 -3.34
C LEU A 125 -7.30 -2.19 -2.72
N VAL A 126 -8.48 -1.87 -3.24
CA VAL A 126 -9.36 -0.82 -2.71
C VAL A 126 -10.45 -1.48 -1.87
N THR A 127 -10.73 -0.90 -0.71
CA THR A 127 -11.74 -1.42 0.23
C THR A 127 -12.93 -0.46 0.40
N GLU A 128 -13.98 -0.91 1.10
CA GLU A 128 -15.16 -0.07 1.40
C GLU A 128 -14.90 0.97 2.48
N TYR A 129 -14.09 0.62 3.48
CA TYR A 129 -13.29 1.63 4.16
C TYR A 129 -12.39 2.22 3.08
N PRO A 130 -12.42 3.51 2.74
CA PRO A 130 -11.77 4.03 1.54
C PRO A 130 -10.24 4.08 1.69
N SER A 131 -9.63 2.92 1.89
CA SER A 131 -8.20 2.68 1.96
C SER A 131 -7.73 1.88 0.75
N VAL A 132 -6.42 1.94 0.56
CA VAL A 132 -5.71 1.24 -0.49
C VAL A 132 -4.62 0.40 0.16
N VAL A 133 -4.71 -0.92 -0.01
CA VAL A 133 -3.61 -1.82 0.31
C VAL A 133 -2.76 -1.98 -0.94
N VAL A 134 -1.47 -1.67 -0.84
CA VAL A 134 -0.50 -1.87 -1.92
C VAL A 134 0.46 -2.96 -1.53
N ARG A 135 0.48 -4.02 -2.34
CA ARG A 135 1.55 -5.00 -2.33
C ARG A 135 2.56 -4.67 -3.41
N ALA A 136 3.82 -4.51 -3.02
CA ALA A 136 4.94 -4.27 -3.92
C ALA A 136 5.89 -5.46 -3.93
N GLY A 137 6.28 -5.90 -5.14
CA GLY A 137 7.24 -6.97 -5.31
C GLY A 137 6.74 -8.30 -4.75
N VAL A 138 7.50 -8.87 -3.82
CA VAL A 138 7.27 -10.25 -3.31
C VAL A 138 6.70 -10.25 -1.91
N LEU A 139 7.08 -9.29 -1.07
CA LEU A 139 6.82 -9.30 0.35
C LEU A 139 6.14 -8.02 0.80
N HIS A 140 6.60 -6.85 0.39
CA HIS A 140 6.16 -5.59 0.98
C HIS A 140 4.69 -5.30 0.77
N GLU A 141 4.04 -4.87 1.83
CA GLU A 141 2.62 -4.51 1.87
C GLU A 141 2.43 -3.33 2.80
N ASP A 142 1.89 -2.23 2.26
CA ASP A 142 1.48 -1.05 3.01
C ASP A 142 -0.02 -0.79 2.81
N THR A 143 -0.62 -0.07 3.75
CA THR A 143 -2.01 0.39 3.68
C THR A 143 -2.03 1.91 3.76
N PHE A 144 -2.89 2.54 2.95
CA PHE A 144 -3.05 3.99 2.87
C PHE A 144 -4.52 4.34 3.13
N PRO A 145 -4.84 5.13 4.17
CA PRO A 145 -3.93 5.60 5.21
C PRO A 145 -3.34 4.44 6.03
N SER A 146 -2.23 4.69 6.71
CA SER A 146 -1.62 3.70 7.62
C SER A 146 -2.39 3.57 8.93
N CYS A 147 -3.13 4.61 9.32
CA CYS A 147 -4.06 4.63 10.44
C CYS A 147 -5.25 5.54 10.13
N GLY A 148 -6.44 5.07 10.48
CA GLY A 148 -7.70 5.80 10.30
C GLY A 148 -8.13 6.62 11.52
N CYS A 149 -7.44 6.52 12.66
CA CYS A 149 -7.98 7.12 13.87
C CYS A 149 -7.88 8.65 13.88
N ASP A 150 -8.77 9.28 14.66
CA ASP A 150 -8.83 10.72 14.86
C ASP A 150 -7.56 11.26 15.55
N ALA A 151 -6.93 10.46 16.41
CA ALA A 151 -5.66 10.80 17.04
C ALA A 151 -4.51 10.99 16.05
N CYS A 152 -4.44 10.15 15.01
CA CYS A 152 -3.40 10.26 13.98
C CYS A 152 -3.56 11.52 13.13
N ASP A 153 -4.79 12.05 13.07
CA ASP A 153 -5.12 13.27 12.36
C ASP A 153 -4.69 13.29 10.87
N ASP A 154 -4.65 12.10 10.25
CA ASP A 154 -4.13 11.93 8.90
C ASP A 154 -5.10 12.45 7.85
N THR A 155 -4.55 12.96 6.74
CA THR A 155 -5.32 13.59 5.65
C THR A 155 -5.33 12.73 4.39
N ALA A 156 -6.27 13.00 3.49
CA ALA A 156 -6.23 12.41 2.14
C ALA A 156 -4.94 12.76 1.39
N GLU A 157 -4.40 13.96 1.61
CA GLU A 157 -3.21 14.49 0.95
C GLU A 157 -1.93 13.75 1.39
N SER A 158 -1.72 13.59 2.69
CA SER A 158 -0.59 12.83 3.25
C SER A 158 -0.66 11.34 2.89
N ALA A 159 -1.86 10.76 2.91
CA ALA A 159 -2.08 9.38 2.46
C ALA A 159 -1.81 9.23 0.95
N ALA A 160 -2.28 10.17 0.12
CA ALA A 160 -2.03 10.18 -1.33
C ALA A 160 -0.54 10.32 -1.64
N GLN A 161 0.17 11.23 -0.95
CA GLN A 161 1.61 11.38 -1.11
C GLN A 161 2.35 10.08 -0.81
N SER A 162 2.01 9.42 0.31
CA SER A 162 2.67 8.16 0.68
C SER A 162 2.35 7.02 -0.29
N LEU A 163 1.12 6.95 -0.80
CA LEU A 163 0.72 6.00 -1.83
C LEU A 163 1.51 6.23 -3.13
N GLU A 164 1.62 7.48 -3.57
CA GLU A 164 2.35 7.89 -4.77
C GLU A 164 3.85 7.60 -4.67
N ASP A 165 4.48 7.95 -3.53
CA ASP A 165 5.89 7.68 -3.26
C ASP A 165 6.21 6.21 -3.47
N LEU A 166 5.38 5.32 -2.90
CA LEU A 166 5.55 3.87 -3.03
C LEU A 166 5.30 3.40 -4.47
N VAL A 167 4.16 3.75 -5.07
CA VAL A 167 3.77 3.24 -6.39
C VAL A 167 4.73 3.71 -7.48
N LEU A 168 5.04 5.02 -7.51
CA LEU A 168 5.95 5.58 -8.50
C LEU A 168 7.39 5.14 -8.23
N GLY A 169 7.84 5.09 -6.98
CA GLY A 169 9.19 4.63 -6.65
C GLY A 169 9.44 3.16 -6.98
N VAL A 170 8.42 2.30 -6.86
CA VAL A 170 8.49 0.92 -7.34
C VAL A 170 8.65 0.87 -8.86
N ALA A 171 7.82 1.63 -9.60
CA ALA A 171 7.90 1.68 -11.06
C ALA A 171 9.24 2.24 -11.57
N GLU A 172 9.83 3.18 -10.84
CA GLU A 172 11.14 3.78 -11.14
C GLU A 172 12.33 2.92 -10.68
N GLY A 173 12.12 1.77 -10.04
CA GLY A 173 13.21 0.89 -9.57
C GLY A 173 13.96 1.41 -8.34
N ARG A 174 13.33 2.30 -7.56
CA ARG A 174 13.84 2.80 -6.26
C ARG A 174 13.53 1.86 -5.09
N PHE A 175 12.91 0.72 -5.36
CA PHE A 175 12.44 -0.22 -4.36
C PHE A 175 13.32 -1.48 -4.25
N SER A 176 13.53 -1.95 -3.01
CA SER A 176 14.29 -3.16 -2.71
C SER A 176 13.70 -3.95 -1.56
N GLU A 177 13.87 -5.27 -1.61
CA GLU A 177 13.39 -6.20 -0.59
C GLU A 177 14.47 -7.24 -0.26
N ALA A 178 14.50 -7.65 1.00
CA ALA A 178 15.38 -8.71 1.46
C ALA A 178 14.61 -9.75 2.29
N LEU A 179 15.04 -11.01 2.13
CA LEU A 179 14.50 -12.15 2.88
C LEU A 179 15.64 -13.05 3.32
N ARG A 180 15.75 -13.30 4.63
CA ARG A 180 16.66 -14.29 5.19
C ARG A 180 15.95 -15.12 6.26
N ARG A 181 16.46 -16.32 6.54
CA ARG A 181 15.91 -17.14 7.64
C ARG A 181 16.21 -16.45 8.96
N ALA A 182 15.21 -16.33 9.83
CA ALA A 182 15.39 -15.70 11.15
C ALA A 182 16.18 -16.62 12.10
N LEU A 183 15.86 -17.92 12.12
CA LEU A 183 16.55 -18.96 12.88
C LEU A 183 16.50 -20.32 12.16
N PRO A 184 17.50 -21.20 12.31
CA PRO A 184 17.42 -22.59 11.86
C PRO A 184 16.23 -23.32 12.52
N GLY A 185 15.44 -24.06 11.73
CA GLY A 185 14.37 -24.92 12.24
C GLY A 185 13.00 -24.26 12.49
N ARG A 186 12.88 -22.92 12.46
CA ARG A 186 11.60 -22.21 12.58
C ARG A 186 11.06 -21.75 11.22
N ARG A 187 9.73 -21.63 11.08
CA ARG A 187 9.04 -21.03 9.89
C ARG A 187 9.03 -19.49 9.93
N GLU A 188 10.01 -18.90 10.61
CA GLU A 188 10.14 -17.45 10.79
C GLU A 188 11.22 -16.90 9.86
N TRP A 189 10.89 -15.78 9.25
CA TRP A 189 11.72 -15.09 8.26
C TRP A 189 11.99 -13.67 8.74
N TRP A 190 13.22 -13.21 8.52
CA TRP A 190 13.54 -11.80 8.60
C TRP A 190 13.26 -11.19 7.23
N VAL A 191 12.42 -10.17 7.22
CA VAL A 191 12.08 -9.40 6.02
C VAL A 191 12.56 -7.97 6.22
N ALA A 192 13.01 -7.36 5.14
CA ALA A 192 13.30 -5.95 5.10
C ALA A 192 12.87 -5.37 3.76
N HIS A 193 12.49 -4.11 3.75
CA HIS A 193 12.26 -3.34 2.54
C HIS A 193 12.93 -1.98 2.65
N ARG A 194 13.22 -1.38 1.49
CA ARG A 194 13.69 0.00 1.39
C ARG A 194 13.16 0.62 0.10
N LEU A 195 12.69 1.85 0.22
CA LEU A 195 12.28 2.73 -0.85
C LEU A 195 13.12 4.00 -0.77
N ASP A 196 13.98 4.24 -1.75
CA ASP A 196 14.68 5.53 -1.86
C ASP A 196 13.69 6.60 -2.34
N LEU A 197 13.68 7.77 -1.73
CA LEU A 197 12.82 8.91 -2.11
C LEU A 197 13.57 9.86 -3.07
N PRO A 198 12.86 10.73 -3.83
CA PRO A 198 13.50 11.63 -4.79
C PRO A 198 14.43 12.69 -4.18
N ASP A 199 14.27 12.99 -2.89
CA ASP A 199 14.98 14.03 -2.14
C ASP A 199 16.22 13.51 -1.39
N ASP A 200 16.85 12.45 -1.92
CA ASP A 200 17.92 11.68 -1.27
C ASP A 200 17.54 11.04 0.09
N GLY A 201 16.27 11.15 0.49
CA GLY A 201 15.68 10.46 1.62
C GLY A 201 15.40 8.98 1.34
N TYR A 202 14.92 8.26 2.35
CA TYR A 202 14.41 6.90 2.17
C TYR A 202 13.38 6.52 3.22
N ARG A 203 12.54 5.56 2.89
CA ARG A 203 11.70 4.81 3.83
C ARG A 203 12.16 3.37 3.88
N SER A 204 12.20 2.78 5.06
CA SER A 204 12.57 1.37 5.21
C SER A 204 11.94 0.79 6.47
N GLY A 205 11.74 -0.52 6.45
CA GLY A 205 11.32 -1.27 7.62
C GLY A 205 11.88 -2.68 7.57
N GLU A 206 12.15 -3.24 8.74
CA GLU A 206 12.57 -4.62 8.89
C GLU A 206 11.90 -5.28 10.09
N GLY A 207 11.75 -6.60 10.03
CA GLY A 207 11.10 -7.33 11.08
C GLY A 207 11.02 -8.82 10.85
N ARG A 208 10.43 -9.52 11.82
CA ARG A 208 10.15 -10.95 11.71
C ARG A 208 8.73 -11.17 11.21
N THR A 209 8.57 -12.09 10.29
CA THR A 209 7.25 -12.54 9.83
C THR A 209 7.21 -14.07 9.74
N ARG A 210 6.01 -14.63 9.85
CA ARG A 210 5.76 -16.05 9.62
C ARG A 210 5.22 -16.21 8.20
N LEU A 211 5.98 -16.92 7.38
CA LEU A 211 5.53 -17.32 6.05
C LEU A 211 5.35 -18.84 6.03
N PRO A 212 4.26 -19.36 5.43
CA PRO A 212 4.13 -20.78 5.14
C PRO A 212 5.38 -21.30 4.41
N GLY A 213 5.76 -22.55 4.67
CA GLY A 213 7.03 -23.10 4.17
C GLY A 213 7.22 -22.97 2.66
N ALA A 214 6.18 -23.27 1.87
CA ALA A 214 6.20 -23.10 0.42
C ALA A 214 6.30 -21.63 -0.01
N ALA A 215 5.48 -20.75 0.58
CA ALA A 215 5.47 -19.32 0.27
C ALA A 215 6.83 -18.65 0.59
N GLY A 216 7.42 -18.94 1.75
CA GLY A 216 8.74 -18.43 2.12
C GLY A 216 9.87 -18.94 1.20
N GLN A 217 9.80 -20.21 0.77
CA GLN A 217 10.76 -20.75 -0.20
C GLN A 217 10.61 -20.12 -1.58
N GLN A 218 9.38 -19.92 -2.06
CA GLN A 218 9.09 -19.24 -3.32
C GLN A 218 9.59 -17.80 -3.29
N ALA A 219 9.29 -17.07 -2.21
CA ALA A 219 9.77 -15.70 -2.03
C ALA A 219 11.30 -15.65 -2.03
N ARG A 220 11.97 -16.57 -1.34
CA ARG A 220 13.44 -16.66 -1.34
C ARG A 220 14.01 -16.92 -2.73
N ARG A 221 13.42 -17.86 -3.49
CA ARG A 221 13.85 -18.15 -4.86
C ARG A 221 13.67 -16.92 -5.76
N ARG A 222 12.55 -16.22 -5.61
CA ARG A 222 12.24 -15.03 -6.39
C ARG A 222 13.20 -13.89 -6.12
N LEU A 223 13.48 -13.59 -4.84
CA LEU A 223 14.41 -12.54 -4.45
C LEU A 223 15.87 -12.90 -4.74
N ALA A 224 16.25 -14.18 -4.74
CA ALA A 224 17.58 -14.61 -5.18
C ALA A 224 17.86 -14.32 -6.67
N ALA A 225 16.81 -14.19 -7.49
CA ALA A 225 16.92 -13.78 -8.89
C ALA A 225 16.99 -12.25 -9.08
N VAL A 226 16.88 -11.47 -7.99
CA VAL A 226 16.95 -10.01 -7.99
C VAL A 226 18.28 -9.59 -7.37
N PRO A 227 19.27 -9.11 -8.16
CA PRO A 227 20.59 -8.75 -7.64
C PRO A 227 20.52 -7.75 -6.48
N GLY A 228 21.06 -8.13 -5.32
CA GLY A 228 21.04 -7.29 -4.11
C GLY A 228 19.64 -7.00 -3.56
N GLY A 229 18.60 -7.70 -4.04
CA GLY A 229 17.21 -7.43 -3.67
C GLY A 229 16.64 -6.15 -4.26
N ARG A 230 17.38 -5.41 -5.10
CA ARG A 230 16.91 -4.18 -5.75
C ARG A 230 16.19 -4.51 -7.05
N TRP A 231 14.92 -4.13 -7.11
CA TRP A 231 14.11 -4.27 -8.31
C TRP A 231 14.55 -3.27 -9.38
N ARG A 232 14.55 -3.71 -10.64
CA ARG A 232 14.86 -2.83 -11.78
C ARG A 232 13.67 -1.90 -12.07
N PRO A 233 13.94 -0.72 -12.68
CA PRO A 233 12.87 0.12 -13.21
C PRO A 233 12.01 -0.67 -14.21
N TRP A 234 10.73 -0.33 -14.23
CA TRP A 234 9.79 -0.89 -15.18
C TRP A 234 10.19 -0.48 -16.60
N PRO A 235 10.18 -1.40 -17.57
CA PRO A 235 10.44 -1.04 -18.96
C PRO A 235 9.39 -0.05 -19.46
N VAL A 236 9.81 0.98 -20.19
CA VAL A 236 8.89 1.96 -20.79
C VAL A 236 8.10 1.34 -21.94
N SER A 237 6.86 1.79 -22.14
CA SER A 237 6.10 1.45 -23.34
C SER A 237 6.77 2.09 -24.56
N ALA A 238 6.87 1.32 -25.65
CA ALA A 238 7.39 1.81 -26.93
C ALA A 238 6.39 2.77 -27.61
#